data_AF-A0A099CXK5-F1
#
_entry.id   AF-A0A099CXK5-F1
#
_cell.length_a   1.000
_cell.length_b   1.000
_cell.length_c   1.000
_cell.angle_alpha   90.00
_cell.angle_beta   90.00
_cell.angle_gamma   90.00
#
_symmetry.space_group_name_H-M   'P 1'
#
loop_
_entity.id
_entity.type
_entity.pdbx_description
1 polymer ?
#
loop_
_entity_poly.entity_id
_entity_poly.type
_entity_poly.pdbx_seq_one_letter_code
_entity_poly.pdbx_strand_id
1 'polypeptide(L)'
;MALVIALLLLVVITLVGFAAVRGTIVQQKLASNMYDRQVALQNAEAAMRAASDLIATSPNLIARNCQTGGTVCGANPFEDSAITASDIHSVQSGTAPGQYVIGSAATGQPQYVIEDMGNWSDASQNTGFNQTANSRNAGVQGASITSTYYRITARSGDPGDSNTTDNRAIVTLQAVIKRG
;
A
#
# COMPACT_ATOMS: atom_id res chain seq x y z
N MET A 1 -38.18 54.25 14.63
CA MET A 1 -38.49 52.97 13.93
C MET A 1 -37.45 52.57 12.88
N ALA A 2 -36.78 53.50 12.19
CA ALA A 2 -35.74 53.19 11.19
C ALA A 2 -34.55 52.35 11.73
N LEU A 3 -34.09 52.63 12.96
CA LEU A 3 -33.00 51.85 13.60
C LEU A 3 -33.33 50.36 13.75
N VAL A 4 -34.57 50.04 14.09
CA VAL A 4 -35.02 48.65 14.28
C VAL A 4 -35.02 47.90 12.95
N ILE A 5 -35.50 48.54 11.89
CA ILE A 5 -35.53 47.97 10.54
C ILE A 5 -34.09 47.76 10.02
N ALA A 6 -33.20 48.72 10.22
CA ALA A 6 -31.79 48.60 9.84
C ALA A 6 -31.10 47.41 10.55
N LEU A 7 -31.36 47.22 11.85
CA LEU A 7 -30.82 46.11 12.63
C LEU A 7 -31.36 44.75 12.16
N LEU A 8 -32.66 44.66 11.85
CA LEU A 8 -33.26 43.44 11.32
C LEU A 8 -32.66 43.04 9.97
N LEU A 9 -32.48 44.01 9.06
CA LEU A 9 -31.87 43.76 7.76
C LEU A 9 -30.41 43.32 7.89
N LEU A 10 -29.64 43.94 8.80
CA LEU A 10 -28.27 43.53 9.10
C LEU A 10 -28.23 42.07 9.57
N VAL A 11 -29.08 41.69 10.52
CA VAL A 11 -29.14 40.32 11.06
C VAL A 11 -29.48 39.31 9.96
N VAL A 12 -30.47 39.60 9.11
CA VAL A 12 -30.85 38.72 8.00
C VAL A 12 -29.66 38.49 7.06
N ILE A 13 -28.94 39.55 6.68
CA ILE A 13 -27.77 39.44 5.80
C ILE A 13 -26.66 38.62 6.47
N THR A 14 -26.40 38.82 7.78
CA THR A 14 -25.37 38.03 8.50
C THR A 14 -25.72 36.54 8.59
N LEU A 15 -26.98 36.19 8.77
CA LEU A 15 -27.43 34.79 8.83
C LEU A 15 -27.28 34.09 7.46
N VAL A 16 -27.61 34.79 6.37
CA VAL A 16 -27.39 34.30 5.01
C VAL A 16 -25.89 34.12 4.74
N GLY A 17 -25.06 35.08 5.17
CA GLY A 17 -23.61 34.98 5.08
C GLY A 17 -23.05 33.78 5.86
N PHE A 18 -23.53 33.53 7.07
CA PHE A 18 -23.09 32.39 7.88
C PHE A 18 -23.53 31.04 7.28
N ALA A 19 -24.74 30.97 6.73
CA ALA A 19 -25.23 29.78 6.05
C ALA A 19 -24.37 29.39 4.84
N ALA A 20 -23.91 30.37 4.06
CA ALA A 20 -23.00 30.14 2.93
C ALA A 20 -21.62 29.61 3.37
N VAL A 21 -21.06 30.12 4.46
CA VAL A 21 -19.74 29.68 4.99
C VAL A 21 -19.76 28.25 5.54
N ARG A 22 -20.90 27.79 6.09
CA ARG A 22 -20.99 26.40 6.57
C ARG A 22 -20.75 25.38 5.46
N GLY A 23 -21.22 25.66 4.24
CA GLY A 23 -21.00 24.78 3.09
C GLY A 23 -19.53 24.69 2.70
N THR A 24 -18.83 25.84 2.66
CA THR A 24 -17.40 25.89 2.30
C THR A 24 -16.52 25.19 3.32
N ILE A 25 -16.85 25.28 4.61
CA ILE A 25 -16.12 24.57 5.68
C ILE A 25 -16.22 23.06 5.50
N VAL A 26 -17.40 22.52 5.16
CA VAL A 26 -17.57 21.08 4.94
C VAL A 26 -16.75 20.63 3.72
N GLN A 27 -16.80 21.39 2.64
CA GLN A 27 -16.00 21.12 1.44
C GLN A 27 -14.49 21.15 1.73
N GLN A 28 -14.02 22.10 2.53
CA GLN A 28 -12.62 22.19 2.94
C GLN A 28 -12.19 20.98 3.78
N LYS A 29 -13.04 20.51 4.72
CA LYS A 29 -12.76 19.30 5.50
C LYS A 29 -12.69 18.06 4.62
N LEU A 30 -13.61 17.92 3.66
CA LEU A 30 -13.58 16.81 2.69
C LEU A 30 -12.31 16.87 1.83
N ALA A 31 -11.95 18.05 1.32
CA ALA A 31 -10.72 18.24 0.56
C ALA A 31 -9.48 17.89 1.38
N SER A 32 -9.42 18.28 2.65
CA SER A 32 -8.34 17.92 3.58
C SER A 32 -8.24 16.40 3.77
N ASN A 33 -9.36 15.73 4.05
CA ASN A 33 -9.37 14.28 4.23
C ASN A 33 -8.97 13.52 2.97
N MET A 34 -9.38 14.00 1.79
CA MET A 34 -8.98 13.41 0.51
C MET A 34 -7.49 13.61 0.26
N TYR A 35 -6.97 14.81 0.54
CA TYR A 35 -5.55 15.11 0.43
C TYR A 35 -4.70 14.21 1.33
N ASP A 36 -5.09 14.03 2.59
CA ASP A 36 -4.37 13.17 3.53
C ASP A 36 -4.33 11.69 3.07
N ARG A 37 -5.44 11.19 2.50
CA ARG A 37 -5.49 9.85 1.91
C ARG A 37 -4.60 9.71 0.67
N GLN A 38 -4.52 10.75 -0.16
CA GLN A 38 -3.66 10.75 -1.34
C GLN A 38 -2.17 10.72 -0.96
N VAL A 39 -1.78 11.48 0.06
CA VAL A 39 -0.42 11.45 0.60
C VAL A 39 -0.10 10.07 1.19
N ALA A 40 -1.02 9.49 1.96
CA ALA A 40 -0.86 8.13 2.50
C ALA A 40 -0.71 7.07 1.38
N LEU A 41 -1.49 7.19 0.30
CA LEU A 41 -1.36 6.32 -0.89
C LEU A 41 0.03 6.45 -1.54
N GLN A 42 0.53 7.67 -1.73
CA GLN A 42 1.87 7.90 -2.29
C GLN A 42 2.96 7.25 -1.44
N ASN A 43 2.84 7.33 -0.11
CA ASN A 43 3.76 6.66 0.80
C ASN A 43 3.69 5.12 0.67
N ALA A 44 2.49 4.55 0.64
CA ALA A 44 2.33 3.10 0.47
C ALA A 44 2.85 2.63 -0.90
N GLU A 45 2.64 3.41 -1.97
CA GLU A 45 3.21 3.14 -3.29
C GLU A 45 4.74 3.22 -3.29
N ALA A 46 5.32 4.20 -2.58
CA ALA A 46 6.77 4.30 -2.43
C ALA A 46 7.36 3.04 -1.78
N ALA A 47 6.74 2.54 -0.70
CA ALA A 47 7.11 1.28 -0.08
C ALA A 47 6.96 0.08 -1.02
N MET A 48 5.87 0.01 -1.77
CA MET A 48 5.67 -1.07 -2.74
C MET A 48 6.74 -1.08 -3.83
N ARG A 49 7.06 0.10 -4.39
CA ARG A 49 8.11 0.23 -5.42
C ARG A 49 9.48 -0.13 -4.85
N ALA A 50 9.84 0.41 -3.68
CA ALA A 50 11.11 0.11 -3.02
C ALA A 50 11.30 -1.40 -2.76
N ALA A 51 10.29 -2.05 -2.20
CA ALA A 51 10.29 -3.49 -1.95
C ALA A 51 10.41 -4.28 -3.26
N SER A 52 9.69 -3.86 -4.31
CA SER A 52 9.74 -4.52 -5.61
C SER A 52 11.13 -4.45 -6.24
N ASP A 53 11.86 -3.34 -6.11
CA ASP A 53 13.21 -3.20 -6.65
C ASP A 53 14.23 -4.05 -5.88
N LEU A 54 14.09 -4.09 -4.55
CA LEU A 54 15.06 -4.77 -3.67
C LEU A 54 14.91 -6.30 -3.68
N ILE A 55 13.71 -6.82 -3.93
CA ILE A 55 13.44 -8.26 -3.82
C ILE A 55 14.34 -9.14 -4.71
N ALA A 56 14.81 -8.60 -5.84
CA ALA A 56 15.67 -9.31 -6.77
C ALA A 56 17.14 -9.40 -6.30
N THR A 57 17.57 -8.52 -5.41
CA THR A 57 18.97 -8.38 -5.00
C THR A 57 19.21 -8.67 -3.52
N SER A 58 18.15 -8.64 -2.70
CA SER A 58 18.22 -8.68 -1.25
C SER A 58 17.27 -9.75 -0.66
N PRO A 59 17.66 -11.04 -0.70
CA PRO A 59 16.82 -12.13 -0.19
C PRO A 59 16.62 -12.08 1.34
N ASN A 60 17.49 -11.38 2.06
CA ASN A 60 17.38 -11.16 3.50
C ASN A 60 16.20 -10.27 3.93
N LEU A 61 15.54 -9.61 2.98
CA LEU A 61 14.34 -8.81 3.24
C LEU A 61 13.04 -9.65 3.23
N ILE A 62 13.14 -10.93 2.88
CA ILE A 62 12.00 -11.84 2.89
C ILE A 62 11.76 -12.24 4.35
N ALA A 63 10.62 -11.81 4.88
CA ALA A 63 10.22 -12.05 6.27
C ALA A 63 9.99 -13.54 6.56
N ARG A 64 9.36 -14.25 5.62
CA ARG A 64 9.04 -15.67 5.78
C ARG A 64 8.73 -16.36 4.45
N ASN A 65 8.83 -17.68 4.48
CA ASN A 65 8.40 -18.57 3.40
C ASN A 65 7.06 -19.23 3.74
N CYS A 66 6.03 -18.89 2.98
CA CYS A 66 4.66 -19.37 3.14
C CYS A 66 4.44 -20.79 2.61
N GLN A 67 5.44 -21.39 1.97
CA GLN A 67 5.44 -22.79 1.54
C GLN A 67 6.02 -23.72 2.62
N THR A 68 6.70 -23.17 3.63
CA THR A 68 7.21 -23.96 4.77
C THR A 68 6.05 -24.47 5.63
N GLY A 69 5.98 -25.79 5.81
CA GLY A 69 4.94 -26.43 6.61
C GLY A 69 4.84 -25.85 8.03
N GLY A 70 3.63 -25.52 8.47
CA GLY A 70 3.36 -24.90 9.77
C GLY A 70 3.41 -23.37 9.78
N THR A 71 3.84 -22.73 8.69
CA THR A 71 3.79 -21.26 8.56
C THR A 71 2.42 -20.83 8.04
N VAL A 72 1.71 -19.98 8.78
CA VAL A 72 0.45 -19.39 8.33
C VAL A 72 0.72 -17.98 7.84
N CYS A 73 0.49 -17.74 6.55
CA CYS A 73 0.60 -16.41 5.96
C CYS A 73 -0.77 -15.77 5.77
N GLY A 74 -1.24 -15.06 6.82
CA GLY A 74 -2.49 -14.31 6.80
C GLY A 74 -2.52 -13.21 5.73
N ALA A 75 -3.67 -12.61 5.46
CA ALA A 75 -3.79 -11.57 4.43
C ALA A 75 -2.97 -10.32 4.76
N ASN A 76 -2.92 -9.91 6.03
CA ASN A 76 -2.15 -8.75 6.48
C ASN A 76 -1.01 -9.18 7.43
N PRO A 77 0.26 -9.21 6.99
CA PRO A 77 1.37 -9.57 7.85
C PRO A 77 1.62 -8.56 8.99
N PHE A 78 1.16 -7.31 8.88
CA PHE A 78 1.35 -6.32 9.94
C PHE A 78 0.51 -6.57 11.20
N GLU A 79 -0.49 -7.45 11.12
CA GLU A 79 -1.33 -7.87 12.24
C GLU A 79 -0.94 -9.24 12.80
N ASP A 80 0.06 -9.87 12.18
CA ASP A 80 0.50 -11.22 12.53
C ASP A 80 1.57 -11.17 13.63
N SER A 81 1.30 -11.82 14.77
CA SER A 81 2.25 -11.89 15.89
C SER A 81 3.56 -12.61 15.54
N ALA A 82 3.59 -13.40 14.48
CA ALA A 82 4.81 -14.05 14.01
C ALA A 82 5.73 -13.10 13.22
N ILE A 83 5.22 -11.95 12.77
CA ILE A 83 5.99 -10.90 12.10
C ILE A 83 6.53 -9.95 13.17
N THR A 84 7.86 -9.82 13.22
CA THR A 84 8.55 -9.00 14.21
C THR A 84 9.04 -7.68 13.60
N ALA A 85 9.57 -6.78 14.43
CA ALA A 85 10.09 -5.50 13.97
C ALA A 85 11.26 -5.64 12.97
N SER A 86 12.01 -6.76 12.97
CA SER A 86 13.07 -7.01 11.99
C SER A 86 12.55 -7.38 10.61
N ASP A 87 11.32 -7.89 10.54
CA ASP A 87 10.66 -8.32 9.29
C ASP A 87 9.92 -7.17 8.61
N ILE A 88 9.69 -6.08 9.35
CA ILE A 88 9.07 -4.85 8.87
C ILE A 88 10.17 -3.86 8.49
N HIS A 89 10.32 -3.62 7.19
CA HIS A 89 11.35 -2.74 6.68
C HIS A 89 10.81 -1.35 6.41
N SER A 90 11.51 -0.33 6.90
CA SER A 90 11.21 1.07 6.59
C SER A 90 11.96 1.51 5.33
N VAL A 91 11.25 2.19 4.42
CA VAL A 91 11.85 2.72 3.20
C VAL A 91 12.87 3.79 3.55
N GLN A 92 14.07 3.65 3.01
CA GLN A 92 15.15 4.60 3.20
C GLN A 92 14.96 5.82 2.28
N SER A 93 15.29 7.01 2.80
CA SER A 93 15.27 8.21 1.98
C SER A 93 16.46 8.26 1.03
N GLY A 94 16.22 8.58 -0.24
CA GLY A 94 17.28 8.73 -1.24
C GLY A 94 16.83 8.40 -2.65
N THR A 95 17.79 8.21 -3.55
CA THR A 95 17.56 8.00 -5.00
C THR A 95 18.10 6.67 -5.53
N ALA A 96 18.74 5.86 -4.68
CA ALA A 96 19.21 4.53 -5.07
C ALA A 96 18.04 3.53 -5.20
N PRO A 97 18.23 2.37 -5.84
CA PRO A 97 17.21 1.31 -5.87
C PRO A 97 16.75 0.95 -4.45
N GLY A 98 15.44 0.87 -4.24
CA GLY A 98 14.88 0.63 -2.90
C GLY A 98 14.80 1.86 -1.99
N GLN A 99 15.18 3.04 -2.48
CA GLN A 99 15.04 4.31 -1.77
C GLN A 99 13.99 5.19 -2.41
N TYR A 100 13.45 6.12 -1.64
CA TYR A 100 12.45 7.08 -2.11
C TYR A 100 12.73 8.48 -1.58
N VAL A 101 12.61 9.50 -2.42
CA VAL A 101 12.74 10.89 -1.98
C VAL A 101 11.45 11.32 -1.29
N ILE A 102 11.53 11.55 0.01
CA ILE A 102 10.38 11.97 0.82
C ILE A 102 9.96 13.39 0.40
N GLY A 103 8.71 13.54 -0.03
CA GLY A 103 8.12 14.86 -0.27
C GLY A 103 7.85 15.58 1.04
N SER A 104 7.94 16.92 1.06
CA SER A 104 7.70 17.71 2.28
C SER A 104 6.30 17.57 2.88
N ALA A 105 5.35 17.04 2.11
CA ALA A 105 3.99 16.73 2.56
C ALA A 105 3.83 15.32 3.16
N ALA A 106 4.81 14.43 2.97
CA ALA A 106 4.78 13.07 3.48
C ALA A 106 5.29 13.05 4.93
N THR A 107 4.36 12.87 5.86
CA THR A 107 4.63 12.85 7.31
C THR A 107 4.84 11.45 7.88
N GLY A 108 4.36 10.41 7.18
CA GLY A 108 4.57 9.01 7.55
C GLY A 108 5.88 8.42 7.00
N GLN A 109 6.50 7.50 7.74
CA GLN A 109 7.62 6.67 7.29
C GLN A 109 7.07 5.39 6.63
N PRO A 110 7.09 5.26 5.29
CA PRO A 110 6.51 4.10 4.63
C PRO A 110 7.28 2.81 4.93
N GLN A 111 6.55 1.70 5.05
CA GLN A 111 7.07 0.40 5.48
C GLN A 111 6.54 -0.73 4.60
N TYR A 112 7.28 -1.83 4.52
CA TYR A 112 6.87 -3.02 3.77
C TYR A 112 7.30 -4.31 4.46
N VAL A 113 6.58 -5.38 4.14
CA VAL A 113 6.89 -6.77 4.48
C VAL A 113 6.84 -7.59 3.19
N ILE A 114 7.83 -8.46 2.99
CA ILE A 114 7.91 -9.36 1.84
C ILE A 114 7.73 -10.79 2.32
N GLU A 115 6.80 -11.52 1.72
CA GLU A 115 6.56 -12.93 2.00
C GLU A 115 6.81 -13.74 0.73
N ASP A 116 7.55 -14.84 0.83
CA ASP A 116 7.72 -15.79 -0.26
C ASP A 116 6.50 -16.71 -0.34
N MET A 117 5.76 -16.63 -1.43
CA MET A 117 4.56 -17.44 -1.68
C MET A 117 4.89 -18.78 -2.35
N GLY A 118 6.16 -19.04 -2.64
CA GLY A 118 6.66 -20.27 -3.23
C GLY A 118 6.62 -20.28 -4.75
N ASN A 119 6.96 -21.44 -5.30
CA ASN A 119 7.03 -21.67 -6.74
C ASN A 119 5.68 -22.13 -7.29
N TRP A 120 5.11 -21.35 -8.19
CA TRP A 120 3.86 -21.68 -8.88
C TRP A 120 4.08 -21.82 -10.37
N SER A 121 3.18 -22.57 -11.04
CA SER A 121 3.25 -22.76 -12.48
C SER A 121 3.09 -21.44 -13.23
N ASP A 122 4.03 -21.16 -14.11
CA ASP A 122 4.02 -19.94 -14.91
C ASP A 122 3.29 -20.18 -16.23
N ALA A 123 2.02 -19.79 -16.28
CA ALA A 123 1.20 -19.93 -17.49
C ALA A 123 1.73 -19.09 -18.66
N SER A 124 2.47 -18.01 -18.40
CA SER A 124 3.00 -17.12 -19.45
C SER A 124 4.19 -17.70 -20.19
N GLN A 125 4.88 -18.68 -19.61
CA GLN A 125 5.97 -19.39 -20.27
C GLN A 125 5.65 -20.88 -20.50
N ASN A 126 4.40 -21.29 -20.30
CA ASN A 126 3.95 -22.62 -20.68
C ASN A 126 4.20 -22.83 -22.18
N THR A 127 5.03 -23.82 -22.54
CA THR A 127 5.47 -24.11 -23.91
C THR A 127 4.36 -24.64 -24.83
N GLY A 128 3.10 -24.51 -24.43
CA GLY A 128 1.95 -25.04 -25.17
C GLY A 128 1.89 -26.57 -25.20
N PHE A 129 2.74 -27.27 -24.44
CA PHE A 129 2.82 -28.73 -24.46
C PHE A 129 1.47 -29.41 -24.21
N ASN A 130 0.71 -28.91 -23.22
CA ASN A 130 -0.64 -29.40 -22.89
C ASN A 130 -1.66 -29.21 -24.02
N GLN A 131 -1.31 -28.46 -25.07
CA GLN A 131 -2.12 -28.21 -26.27
C GLN A 131 -1.68 -29.09 -27.46
N THR A 132 -0.71 -30.00 -27.29
CA THR A 132 -0.21 -30.87 -28.37
C THR A 132 -0.86 -32.26 -28.31
N ALA A 133 -1.06 -32.91 -29.48
CA ALA A 133 -1.62 -34.26 -29.57
C ALA A 133 -0.75 -35.32 -28.85
N ASN A 134 0.57 -35.09 -28.78
CA ASN A 134 1.53 -35.99 -28.13
C ASN A 134 1.38 -36.02 -26.60
N SER A 135 0.89 -34.93 -25.99
CA SER A 135 0.60 -34.89 -24.54
C SER A 135 -0.50 -35.86 -24.12
N ARG A 136 -1.44 -36.20 -25.02
CA ARG A 136 -2.54 -37.13 -24.76
C ARG A 136 -2.22 -38.58 -25.08
N ASN A 137 -1.32 -38.85 -26.02
CA ASN A 137 -1.04 -40.21 -26.51
C ASN A 137 0.18 -40.88 -25.85
N ALA A 138 1.17 -40.10 -25.40
CA ALA A 138 2.47 -40.67 -25.01
C ALA A 138 2.79 -40.60 -23.50
N GLY A 139 1.90 -40.03 -22.67
CA GLY A 139 2.12 -39.92 -21.22
C GLY A 139 3.36 -39.11 -20.83
N VAL A 140 3.94 -38.36 -21.77
CA VAL A 140 5.14 -37.55 -21.55
C VAL A 140 4.73 -36.27 -20.82
N GLN A 141 5.48 -35.90 -19.78
CA GLN A 141 5.20 -34.71 -18.99
C GLN A 141 5.98 -33.52 -19.59
N GLY A 142 5.27 -32.49 -20.04
CA GLY A 142 5.88 -31.22 -20.41
C GLY A 142 6.52 -30.56 -19.20
N ALA A 143 7.64 -29.85 -19.41
CA ALA A 143 8.23 -29.04 -18.34
C ALA A 143 7.30 -27.86 -18.02
N SER A 144 6.54 -27.97 -16.94
CA SER A 144 5.92 -26.80 -16.32
C SER A 144 7.03 -25.96 -15.72
N ILE A 145 7.39 -24.86 -16.39
CA ILE A 145 8.29 -23.91 -15.76
C ILE A 145 7.55 -23.17 -14.66
N THR A 146 8.17 -23.17 -13.49
CA THR A 146 7.65 -22.52 -12.30
C THR A 146 8.39 -21.21 -12.11
N SER A 147 7.69 -20.21 -11.58
CA SER A 147 8.29 -18.97 -11.13
C SER A 147 8.00 -18.80 -9.65
N THR A 148 8.92 -18.15 -8.94
CA THR A 148 8.71 -17.82 -7.54
C THR A 148 7.83 -16.58 -7.46
N TYR A 149 6.79 -16.64 -6.64
CA TYR A 149 5.90 -15.52 -6.41
C TYR A 149 6.17 -14.97 -5.02
N TYR A 150 6.24 -13.66 -4.92
CA TYR A 150 6.39 -12.97 -3.65
C TYR A 150 5.20 -12.07 -3.41
N ARG A 151 4.70 -12.04 -2.18
CA ARG A 151 3.67 -11.11 -1.76
C ARG A 151 4.31 -9.97 -1.00
N ILE A 152 4.12 -8.77 -1.50
CA ILE A 152 4.59 -7.54 -0.86
C ILE A 152 3.38 -6.86 -0.26
N THR A 153 3.44 -6.62 1.05
CA THR A 153 2.45 -5.81 1.76
C THR A 153 3.15 -4.53 2.22
N ALA A 154 2.70 -3.39 1.71
CA ALA A 154 3.24 -2.08 1.99
C ALA A 154 2.23 -1.24 2.78
N ARG A 155 2.69 -0.43 3.73
CA ARG A 155 1.85 0.53 4.47
C ARG A 155 2.46 1.92 4.45
N SER A 156 1.60 2.94 4.49
CA SER A 156 1.97 4.35 4.42
C SER A 156 2.76 4.85 5.64
N GLY A 157 2.65 4.15 6.76
CA GLY A 157 3.36 4.41 8.01
C GLY A 157 2.97 3.43 9.11
N ASP A 158 3.70 3.46 10.21
CA ASP A 158 3.35 2.68 11.41
C ASP A 158 2.16 3.33 12.14
N PRO A 159 1.02 2.63 12.33
CA PRO A 159 -0.10 3.16 13.09
C PRO A 159 0.19 3.33 14.59
N GLY A 160 1.22 2.64 15.13
CA GLY A 160 1.62 2.71 16.53
C GLY A 160 2.68 3.76 16.84
N ASP A 161 3.26 4.41 15.83
CA ASP A 161 4.33 5.37 16.05
C ASP A 161 3.80 6.71 16.58
N SER A 162 3.90 6.89 17.90
CA SER A 162 3.55 8.12 18.62
C SER A 162 4.35 9.35 18.21
N ASN A 163 5.48 9.19 17.49
CA ASN A 163 6.30 10.28 16.98
C ASN A 163 5.79 10.82 15.63
N THR A 164 4.83 10.13 15.01
CA THR A 164 4.14 10.58 13.79
C THR A 164 2.71 11.01 14.11
N THR A 165 2.55 12.04 14.95
CA THR A 165 1.25 12.68 15.26
C THR A 165 0.47 13.20 14.04
N ASP A 166 1.03 13.08 12.84
CA ASP A 166 0.47 13.54 11.56
C ASP A 166 0.00 12.42 10.61
N ASN A 167 -0.04 11.15 11.06
CA ASN A 167 -0.65 10.07 10.27
C ASN A 167 -2.19 10.14 10.31
N ARG A 168 -2.74 11.19 9.67
CA ARG A 168 -4.19 11.46 9.55
C ARG A 168 -4.94 10.39 8.73
N ALA A 169 -4.21 9.58 7.97
CA ALA A 169 -4.72 8.41 7.27
C ALA A 169 -3.64 7.32 7.18
N ILE A 170 -4.05 6.05 7.29
CA ILE A 170 -3.20 4.87 7.05
C ILE A 170 -3.74 4.14 5.83
N VAL A 171 -2.84 3.77 4.92
CA VAL A 171 -3.15 3.00 3.73
C VAL A 171 -2.22 1.80 3.68
N THR A 172 -2.80 0.62 3.45
CA THR A 172 -2.07 -0.62 3.20
C THR A 172 -2.36 -1.10 1.79
N LEU A 173 -1.32 -1.38 1.02
CA LEU A 173 -1.37 -1.91 -0.33
C LEU A 173 -0.74 -3.30 -0.34
N GLN A 174 -1.28 -4.19 -1.16
CA GLN A 174 -0.75 -5.54 -1.31
C GLN A 174 -0.68 -5.93 -2.78
N ALA A 175 0.44 -6.52 -3.17
CA ALA A 175 0.65 -7.01 -4.53
C ALA A 175 1.42 -8.33 -4.49
N VAL A 176 1.15 -9.18 -5.49
CA VAL A 176 1.94 -10.38 -5.73
C VAL A 176 2.81 -10.15 -6.96
N ILE A 177 4.12 -10.31 -6.81
CA ILE A 177 5.12 -10.09 -7.84
C ILE A 177 5.75 -11.43 -8.22
N LYS A 178 5.73 -11.72 -9.51
CA LYS A 178 6.42 -12.87 -10.09
C LYS A 178 7.91 -12.55 -10.28
N ARG A 179 8.79 -13.47 -9.89
CA ARG A 179 10.23 -13.45 -10.15
C ARG A 179 10.67 -14.80 -10.69
N GLY A 180 11.29 -14.79 -11.86
CA GLY A 180 11.70 -16.00 -12.61
C GLY A 180 11.85 -15.68 -14.08
#